data_AF-A0A7R9YHJ4-F1
#
_entry.id   AF-A0A7R9YHJ4-F1
#
_cell.length_a   1.000
_cell.length_b   1.000
_cell.length_c   1.000
_cell.angle_alpha   90.00
_cell.angle_beta   90.00
_cell.angle_gamma   90.00
#
_symmetry.space_group_name_H-M   'P 1'
#
loop_
_entity.id
_entity.type
_entity.pdbx_description
1 polymer ?
#
loop_
_entity_poly.entity_id
_entity_poly.type
_entity_poly.pdbx_seq_one_letter_code
_entity_poly.pdbx_strand_id
1 'polypeptide(L)'
;DEGVMLHKMAARRLGRDERVYNVAYIRRGGWDMPPLLPEPTVWDADTSTLRCAHGVALAPNEHVGCARCTAGLRTREDDTVDVCRHRLATYATETRPLVQQYAPIRLDFEIDGGVEQCLPRLPA
;
A
#
# COMPACT_ATOMS: atom_id res chain seq x y z
N ASP A 1 1.33 -12.42 -3.42
CA ASP A 1 1.52 -12.10 -4.85
C ASP A 1 2.52 -10.95 -4.96
N GLU A 2 3.65 -11.18 -5.63
CA GLU A 2 4.72 -10.19 -5.81
C GLU A 2 4.28 -9.00 -6.68
N GLY A 3 3.42 -9.23 -7.67
CA GLY A 3 2.86 -8.15 -8.48
C GLY A 3 1.97 -7.23 -7.64
N VAL A 4 1.20 -7.76 -6.70
CA VAL A 4 0.43 -6.95 -5.73
C VAL A 4 1.35 -6.10 -4.86
N MET A 5 2.43 -6.68 -4.34
CA MET A 5 3.41 -5.94 -3.53
C MET A 5 4.05 -4.81 -4.33
N LEU A 6 4.53 -5.09 -5.54
CA LEU A 6 5.13 -4.09 -6.42
C LEU A 6 4.16 -2.95 -6.73
N HIS A 7 2.93 -3.27 -7.11
CA HIS A 7 1.90 -2.28 -7.40
C HIS A 7 1.60 -1.41 -6.17
N LYS A 8 1.46 -2.03 -4.99
CA LYS A 8 1.19 -1.29 -3.75
C LYS A 8 2.35 -0.37 -3.37
N MET A 9 3.58 -0.86 -3.43
CA MET A 9 4.77 -0.09 -3.07
C MET A 9 4.97 1.10 -4.00
N ALA A 10 4.93 0.86 -5.32
CA ALA A 10 5.18 1.90 -6.32
C ALA A 10 4.06 2.96 -6.41
N ALA A 11 2.87 2.64 -5.90
CA ALA A 11 1.74 3.57 -5.85
C ALA A 11 1.71 4.45 -4.58
N ARG A 12 2.69 4.32 -3.67
CA ARG A 12 2.77 5.16 -2.49
C ARG A 12 3.08 6.61 -2.86
N ARG A 13 2.42 7.55 -2.19
CA ARG A 13 2.63 8.98 -2.37
C ARG A 13 2.75 9.68 -1.02
N LEU A 14 3.37 10.85 -1.01
CA LEU A 14 3.45 11.76 0.12
C LEU A 14 2.66 13.02 -0.17
N GLY A 15 1.87 13.46 0.81
CA GLY A 15 1.26 14.79 0.84
C GLY A 15 2.29 15.87 1.16
N ARG A 16 1.82 17.12 1.20
CA ARG A 16 2.64 18.27 1.63
C ARG A 16 2.98 18.23 3.12
N ASP A 17 2.15 17.55 3.90
CA ASP A 17 2.26 17.32 5.34
C ASP A 17 3.05 16.05 5.68
N GLU A 18 3.76 15.47 4.70
CA GLU A 18 4.44 14.16 4.80
C GLU A 18 3.51 12.98 5.11
N ARG A 19 2.19 13.18 5.07
CA ARG A 19 1.23 12.10 5.25
C ARG A 19 1.30 11.15 4.06
N VAL A 20 1.25 9.86 4.37
CA VAL A 20 1.36 8.79 3.37
C VAL A 20 0.00 8.48 2.77
N TYR A 21 -0.04 8.43 1.45
CA TYR A 21 -1.18 8.05 0.62
C TYR A 21 -0.80 6.88 -0.29
N ASN A 22 -1.80 6.24 -0.89
CA ASN A 22 -1.59 5.19 -1.86
C ASN A 22 -2.63 5.27 -2.95
N VAL A 23 -2.19 5.51 -4.19
CA VAL A 23 -3.10 5.77 -5.31
C VAL A 23 -3.50 4.50 -6.06
N ALA A 24 -3.08 3.31 -5.63
CA ALA A 24 -3.52 2.06 -6.25
C ALA A 24 -4.81 1.58 -5.60
N TYR A 25 -5.81 1.30 -6.43
CA TYR A 25 -6.94 0.46 -6.05
C TYR A 25 -6.58 -0.98 -6.44
N ILE A 26 -6.40 -1.87 -5.47
CA ILE A 26 -6.02 -3.26 -5.75
C ILE A 26 -7.17 -4.18 -5.38
N ARG A 27 -7.71 -4.88 -6.38
CA ARG A 27 -8.75 -5.89 -6.21
C ARG A 27 -8.38 -7.14 -7.02
N ARG A 28 -7.39 -7.88 -6.52
CA ARG A 28 -6.85 -9.10 -7.16
C ARG A 28 -6.13 -9.98 -6.15
N GLY A 29 -6.01 -11.28 -6.46
CA GLY A 29 -5.23 -12.23 -5.65
C GLY A 29 -5.77 -12.39 -4.22
N GLY A 30 -7.10 -12.25 -4.04
CA GLY A 30 -7.76 -12.30 -2.73
C GLY A 30 -7.68 -11.01 -1.91
N TRP A 31 -7.02 -9.98 -2.42
CA TRP A 31 -6.91 -8.68 -1.75
C TRP A 31 -7.96 -7.71 -2.28
N ASP A 32 -8.64 -7.01 -1.37
CA ASP A 32 -9.46 -5.84 -1.66
C ASP A 32 -8.91 -4.65 -0.86
N MET A 33 -8.12 -3.82 -1.54
CA MET A 33 -7.44 -2.67 -0.96
C MET A 33 -7.84 -1.41 -1.72
N PRO A 34 -8.85 -0.67 -1.25
CA PRO A 34 -9.18 0.64 -1.80
C PRO A 34 -7.97 1.58 -1.70
N PRO A 35 -7.89 2.62 -2.57
CA PRO A 35 -6.82 3.58 -2.49
C PRO A 35 -6.94 4.40 -1.20
N LEU A 36 -5.79 4.77 -0.67
CA LEU A 36 -5.68 5.66 0.48
C LEU A 36 -5.45 7.08 -0.04
N LEU A 37 -6.53 7.85 -0.15
CA LEU A 37 -6.52 9.22 -0.69
C LEU A 37 -6.65 10.26 0.45
N PRO A 38 -6.33 11.54 0.20
CA PRO A 38 -6.57 12.63 1.16
C PRO A 38 -8.04 12.71 1.60
N GLU A 39 -8.96 12.53 0.66
CA GLU A 39 -10.39 12.49 0.91
C GLU A 39 -10.91 11.05 0.77
N PRO A 40 -11.89 10.65 1.57
CA PRO A 40 -12.40 9.28 1.57
C PRO A 40 -13.04 8.91 0.24
N THR A 41 -12.92 7.63 -0.12
CA THR A 41 -13.66 7.02 -1.23
C THR A 41 -15.01 6.52 -0.74
N VAL A 42 -15.98 6.43 -1.65
CA VAL A 42 -17.35 5.98 -1.37
C VAL A 42 -17.72 4.89 -2.36
N TRP A 43 -18.34 3.81 -1.86
CA TRP A 43 -18.91 2.78 -2.71
C TRP A 43 -20.26 3.24 -3.26
N ASP A 44 -20.39 3.24 -4.58
CA ASP A 44 -21.64 3.48 -5.30
C ASP A 44 -22.31 2.13 -5.58
N ALA A 45 -23.41 1.86 -4.88
CA ALA A 45 -24.13 0.59 -4.98
C ALA A 45 -24.85 0.41 -6.33
N ASP A 46 -25.33 1.51 -6.93
CA ASP A 46 -26.10 1.47 -8.19
C ASP A 46 -25.20 1.09 -9.36
N THR A 47 -23.97 1.63 -9.37
CA THR A 47 -22.98 1.32 -10.42
C THR A 47 -22.01 0.21 -10.01
N SER A 48 -22.05 -0.25 -8.76
CA SER A 48 -21.08 -1.19 -8.19
C SER A 48 -19.63 -0.74 -8.41
N THR A 49 -19.36 0.55 -8.22
CA THR A 49 -18.02 1.14 -8.39
C THR A 49 -17.59 1.91 -7.16
N LEU A 50 -16.28 1.93 -6.91
CA LEU A 50 -15.70 2.84 -5.92
C LEU A 50 -15.52 4.21 -6.58
N ARG A 51 -15.90 5.28 -5.88
CA ARG A 51 -15.72 6.67 -6.35
C ARG A 51 -14.86 7.45 -5.38
N CYS A 52 -14.08 8.39 -5.88
CA CYS A 52 -13.45 9.40 -5.02
C CYS A 52 -14.45 10.49 -4.63
N ALA A 53 -14.10 11.35 -3.66
CA ALA A 53 -14.91 12.49 -3.24
C ALA A 53 -15.25 13.48 -4.37
N HIS A 54 -14.52 13.46 -5.49
CA HIS A 54 -14.81 14.26 -6.69
C HIS A 54 -15.80 13.60 -7.67
N GLY A 55 -16.38 12.44 -7.32
CA GLY A 55 -17.34 11.71 -8.14
C GLY A 55 -16.72 10.87 -9.27
N VAL A 56 -15.38 10.84 -9.38
CA VAL A 56 -14.67 10.04 -10.38
C VAL A 56 -14.69 8.57 -9.98
N ALA A 57 -15.15 7.70 -10.88
CA ALA A 57 -15.11 6.25 -10.70
C ALA A 57 -13.66 5.74 -10.74
N LEU A 58 -13.35 4.82 -9.83
CA LEU A 58 -12.02 4.26 -9.64
C LEU A 58 -12.01 2.83 -10.14
N ALA A 59 -11.17 2.55 -11.13
CA ALA A 59 -11.05 1.22 -11.71
C ALA A 59 -10.20 0.30 -10.80
N PRO A 60 -10.64 -0.93 -10.53
CA PRO A 60 -9.85 -1.89 -9.78
C PRO A 60 -8.58 -2.28 -10.54
N ASN A 61 -7.50 -2.47 -9.80
CA ASN A 61 -6.16 -2.78 -10.29
C ASN A 61 -5.51 -1.69 -11.13
N GLU A 62 -6.00 -0.46 -11.00
CA GLU A 62 -5.42 0.73 -11.62
C GLU A 62 -5.02 1.78 -10.57
N HIS A 63 -4.25 2.77 -11.03
CA HIS A 63 -4.01 3.98 -10.27
C HIS A 63 -5.22 4.92 -10.37
N VAL A 64 -5.46 5.70 -9.31
CA VAL A 64 -6.49 6.74 -9.30
C VAL A 64 -6.20 7.79 -10.38
N GLY A 65 -7.06 7.84 -11.39
CA GLY A 65 -6.97 8.78 -12.51
C GLY A 65 -7.49 10.20 -12.22
N CYS A 66 -8.03 10.44 -11.02
CA CYS A 66 -8.52 11.76 -10.64
C CYS A 66 -7.37 12.72 -10.34
N ALA A 67 -7.12 13.68 -11.23
CA ALA A 67 -6.07 14.69 -11.09
C ALA A 67 -6.20 15.52 -9.79
N ARG A 68 -7.43 15.74 -9.30
CA ARG A 68 -7.67 16.47 -8.05
C ARG A 68 -7.26 15.67 -6.81
N CYS A 69 -7.46 14.35 -6.81
CA CYS A 69 -7.02 13.48 -5.72
C CYS A 69 -5.50 13.34 -5.65
N THR A 70 -4.81 13.48 -6.79
CA THR A 70 -3.36 13.32 -6.89
C THR A 70 -2.61 14.64 -6.93
N ALA A 71 -3.33 15.77 -6.92
CA ALA A 71 -2.75 17.10 -6.97
C ALA A 71 -1.82 17.34 -5.77
N GLY A 72 -0.57 17.68 -6.05
CA GLY A 72 0.43 17.95 -5.02
C GLY A 72 0.94 16.72 -4.26
N LEU A 73 0.53 15.51 -4.67
CA LEU A 73 1.12 14.28 -4.17
C LEU A 73 2.43 13.99 -4.91
N ARG A 74 3.46 13.60 -4.16
CA ARG A 74 4.78 13.25 -4.72
C ARG A 74 5.16 11.81 -4.42
N THR A 75 6.02 11.24 -5.24
CA THR A 75 6.59 9.90 -4.99
C THR A 75 7.89 10.06 -4.22
N ARG A 76 8.18 9.14 -3.30
CA ARG A 76 9.51 9.05 -2.67
C ARG A 76 10.52 8.47 -3.65
N GLU A 77 11.78 8.84 -3.48
CA GLU A 77 12.87 8.32 -4.33
C GLU A 77 12.96 6.77 -4.27
N ASP A 78 12.68 6.17 -3.11
CA ASP A 78 12.74 4.73 -2.89
C ASP A 78 11.47 3.94 -3.29
N ASP A 79 10.44 4.63 -3.79
CA ASP A 79 9.16 4.04 -4.22
C ASP A 79 9.02 4.02 -5.75
N THR A 80 10.10 4.20 -6.51
CA THR A 80 10.06 3.97 -7.96
C THR A 80 9.87 2.47 -8.26
N VAL A 81 9.30 2.16 -9.43
CA VAL A 81 9.07 0.76 -9.84
C VAL A 81 10.37 -0.03 -9.84
N ASP A 82 11.46 0.55 -10.34
CA ASP A 82 12.75 -0.16 -10.45
C ASP A 82 13.38 -0.41 -9.08
N VAL A 83 13.33 0.58 -8.17
CA VAL A 83 13.77 0.37 -6.78
C VAL A 83 12.91 -0.69 -6.09
N CYS A 84 11.59 -0.65 -6.25
CA CYS A 84 10.71 -1.66 -5.66
C CYS A 84 10.99 -3.07 -6.20
N ARG A 85 11.19 -3.22 -7.51
CA ARG A 85 11.58 -4.51 -8.12
C ARG A 85 12.90 -5.00 -7.56
N HIS A 86 13.90 -4.13 -7.49
CA HIS A 86 15.21 -4.49 -6.96
C HIS A 86 15.10 -4.98 -5.51
N ARG A 87 14.36 -4.26 -4.65
CA ARG A 87 14.12 -4.67 -3.25
C ARG A 87 13.47 -6.06 -3.15
N LEU A 88 12.49 -6.35 -4.00
CA LEU A 88 11.82 -7.66 -4.02
C LEU A 88 12.76 -8.77 -4.49
N ALA A 89 13.61 -8.49 -5.49
CA ALA A 89 14.64 -9.42 -5.94
C ALA A 89 15.66 -9.70 -4.83
N THR A 90 16.18 -8.67 -4.15
CA THR A 90 17.09 -8.80 -3.00
C THR A 90 16.46 -9.65 -1.89
N TYR A 91 15.19 -9.41 -1.55
CA TYR A 91 14.49 -10.24 -0.58
C TYR A 91 14.44 -11.72 -1.02
N ALA A 92 14.16 -11.97 -2.30
CA ALA A 92 14.09 -13.33 -2.83
C ALA A 92 15.43 -14.06 -2.78
N THR A 93 16.55 -13.36 -3.01
CA THR A 93 17.89 -13.96 -3.06
C THR A 93 18.56 -14.05 -1.68
N GLU A 94 18.39 -13.04 -0.83
CA GLU A 94 19.17 -12.90 0.41
C GLU A 94 18.37 -13.22 1.66
N THR A 95 17.11 -12.76 1.74
CA THR A 95 16.30 -12.91 2.97
C THR A 95 15.48 -14.18 2.97
N ARG A 96 14.88 -14.57 1.84
CA ARG A 96 14.01 -15.74 1.73
C ARG A 96 14.70 -17.04 2.18
N PRO A 97 15.97 -17.32 1.84
CA PRO A 97 16.65 -18.52 2.33
C PRO A 97 16.75 -18.58 3.86
N LEU A 98 16.99 -17.43 4.51
CA LEU A 98 17.05 -17.35 5.97
C LEU A 98 15.66 -17.61 6.58
N VAL A 99 14.60 -17.02 6.02
CA VAL A 99 13.22 -17.26 6.47
C VAL A 99 12.88 -18.76 6.37
N GLN A 100 13.32 -19.44 5.32
CA GLN A 100 13.12 -20.88 5.13
C GLN A 100 13.94 -21.72 6.12
N GLN A 101 15.19 -21.35 6.36
CA GLN A 101 16.05 -22.03 7.34
C GLN A 101 15.45 -22.00 8.75
N TYR A 102 14.91 -20.85 9.15
CA TYR A 102 14.34 -20.66 10.48
C TYR A 102 12.88 -21.08 10.61
N ALA A 103 12.20 -21.48 9.52
CA ALA A 103 10.79 -21.87 9.53
C ALA A 103 10.41 -22.90 10.63
N PRO A 104 11.24 -23.92 10.95
CA PRO A 104 10.89 -24.89 12.00
C PRO A 104 10.86 -24.33 13.42
N ILE A 105 11.53 -23.20 13.66
CA ILE A 105 11.66 -22.56 14.99
C ILE A 105 11.11 -21.14 15.01
N ARG A 106 10.46 -20.70 13.92
CA ARG A 106 9.89 -19.36 13.80
C ARG A 106 8.65 -19.27 14.68
N LEU A 107 8.63 -18.24 15.54
CA LEU A 107 7.43 -17.86 16.27
C LEU A 107 6.65 -16.87 15.43
N ASP A 108 5.46 -17.29 15.00
CA ASP A 108 4.50 -16.41 14.35
C ASP A 108 3.61 -15.78 15.42
N PHE A 109 3.43 -14.47 15.35
CA PHE A 109 2.49 -13.74 16.20
C PHE A 109 1.73 -12.73 15.34
N GLU A 110 0.49 -12.49 15.74
CA GLU A 110 -0.37 -11.51 15.11
C GLU A 110 -0.30 -10.20 15.89
N ILE A 111 -0.29 -9.09 15.15
CA ILE A 111 -0.39 -7.75 15.71
C ILE A 111 -1.80 -7.26 15.40
N ASP A 112 -2.64 -7.16 16.43
CA ASP A 112 -4.04 -6.75 16.38
C ASP A 112 -4.24 -5.24 16.66
N GLY A 113 -3.22 -4.59 17.22
CA GLY A 113 -3.17 -3.16 17.46
C GLY A 113 -2.66 -2.34 16.27
N GLY A 114 -3.06 -1.07 16.20
CA GLY A 114 -2.43 -0.09 15.31
C GLY A 114 -1.00 0.27 15.76
N VAL A 115 -0.30 1.07 14.95
CA VAL A 115 1.10 1.46 15.21
C VAL A 115 1.28 2.03 16.62
N GLU A 116 0.38 2.90 17.06
CA GLU A 116 0.40 3.51 18.40
C GLU A 116 0.33 2.47 19.54
N GLN A 117 -0.38 1.38 19.33
CA GLN A 117 -0.47 0.27 20.29
C GLN A 117 0.78 -0.60 20.29
N CYS A 118 1.56 -0.59 19.20
CA CYS A 118 2.75 -1.42 19.00
C CYS A 118 4.05 -0.71 19.38
N LEU A 119 4.02 0.62 19.53
CA LEU A 119 5.20 1.39 19.92
C LEU A 119 5.52 1.14 21.41
N PRO A 120 6.79 0.90 21.76
CA PRO A 120 7.19 0.83 23.16
C PRO A 120 6.92 2.18 23.82
N ARG A 121 6.19 2.17 24.94
CA ARG A 121 5.96 3.37 25.75
C ARG A 121 7.26 3.71 26.48
N LEU A 122 7.95 4.75 26.01
CA LEU A 122 9.11 5.27 26.75
C LEU A 122 8.61 5.99 28.00
N PRO A 123 9.21 5.76 29.19
CA PRO A 123 8.89 6.55 30.37
C PRO A 123 9.27 8.01 30.14
N ALA A 124 8.40 8.91 30.63
CA ALA A 124 8.61 10.36 30.63
C ALA A 124 9.77 10.77 31.57
#